data_AF-A0A962M6U8-F1
#
_entry.id   AF-A0A962M6U8-F1
#
_cell.length_a   1.000
_cell.length_b   1.000
_cell.length_c   1.000
_cell.angle_alpha   90.00
_cell.angle_beta   90.00
_cell.angle_gamma   90.00
#
_symmetry.space_group_name_H-M   'P 1'
#
loop_
_entity.id
_entity.type
_entity.pdbx_description
1 polymer ?
#
loop_
_entity_poly.entity_id
_entity_poly.type
_entity_poly.pdbx_seq_one_letter_code
_entity_poly.pdbx_strand_id
1 'polypeptide(L)'
;LLCKKTNIKLHIINTSHYFWSNIFLPFINKLKNGFTPNPDIECNTKIKFNKLLDETKNKLNFDTLATGHYAKSIQLEKKYSLMTSFNLEKDQTYFLSNIKRSILKFILFPISNYIKKNIKQILKLYNFINYNKKNSTGICFIENNNFKLFLKQYIPIKNGIIYDNNKNIIGHHNGVAFYTIGEKLKYKNNTYKIYKKNNVQNILYATKDNIQIAVITINKIKKYV
;
A
#
# COMPACT_ATOMS: atom_id res chain seq x y z
N LEU A 1 -25.18 -6.21 5.90
CA LEU A 1 -25.35 -7.63 5.48
C LEU A 1 -24.54 -8.60 6.34
N LEU A 2 -23.20 -8.50 6.39
CA LEU A 2 -22.36 -9.40 7.20
C LEU A 2 -22.69 -9.35 8.71
N CYS A 3 -22.53 -8.17 9.32
CA CYS A 3 -22.81 -7.93 10.75
C CYS A 3 -24.23 -8.35 11.18
N LYS A 4 -25.23 -8.08 10.33
CA LYS A 4 -26.62 -8.49 10.56
C LYS A 4 -26.76 -10.02 10.62
N LYS A 5 -26.08 -10.74 9.72
CA LYS A 5 -26.11 -12.21 9.69
C LYS A 5 -25.40 -12.86 10.88
N THR A 6 -24.34 -12.23 11.38
CA THR A 6 -23.55 -12.76 12.51
C THR A 6 -24.01 -12.23 13.87
N ASN A 7 -25.06 -11.40 13.90
CA ASN A 7 -25.49 -10.67 15.10
C ASN A 7 -24.34 -9.89 15.79
N ILE A 8 -23.42 -9.33 15.00
CA ILE A 8 -22.32 -8.50 15.51
C ILE A 8 -22.68 -7.03 15.29
N LYS A 9 -22.55 -6.20 16.33
CA LYS A 9 -22.81 -4.76 16.23
C LYS A 9 -21.83 -4.10 15.25
N LEU A 10 -22.38 -3.32 14.31
CA LEU A 10 -21.59 -2.51 13.39
C LEU A 10 -21.33 -1.13 14.00
N HIS A 11 -20.06 -0.76 14.13
CA HIS A 11 -19.63 0.59 14.49
C HIS A 11 -19.06 1.29 13.26
N ILE A 12 -19.41 2.58 13.09
CA ILE A 12 -18.90 3.41 12.00
C ILE A 12 -18.04 4.51 12.60
N ILE A 13 -16.77 4.56 12.20
CA ILE A 13 -15.82 5.58 12.61
C ILE A 13 -15.37 6.34 11.37
N ASN A 14 -15.68 7.63 11.31
CA ASN A 14 -15.28 8.47 10.20
C ASN A 14 -13.85 8.99 10.42
N THR A 15 -12.93 8.62 9.53
CA THR A 15 -11.54 9.09 9.54
C THR A 15 -11.16 9.87 8.28
N SER A 16 -12.14 10.31 7.47
CA SER A 16 -11.91 10.92 6.15
C SER A 16 -10.99 12.15 6.22
N HIS A 17 -11.24 13.06 7.16
CA HIS A 17 -10.44 14.27 7.32
C HIS A 17 -8.99 13.96 7.72
N TYR A 18 -8.82 13.01 8.66
CA TYR A 18 -7.49 12.59 9.10
C TYR A 18 -6.76 11.82 8.00
N PHE A 19 -7.47 10.97 7.25
CA PHE A 19 -6.94 10.27 6.08
C PHE A 19 -6.45 11.24 5.01
N TRP A 20 -7.27 12.25 4.67
CA TRP A 20 -6.92 13.28 3.71
C TRP A 20 -5.62 13.99 4.08
N SER A 21 -5.54 14.47 5.32
CA SER A 21 -4.42 15.27 5.79
C SER A 21 -3.14 14.46 6.00
N ASN A 22 -3.25 13.21 6.47
CA ASN A 22 -2.09 12.44 6.95
C ASN A 22 -1.63 11.32 6.02
N ILE A 23 -2.47 10.91 5.07
CA ILE A 23 -2.17 9.86 4.09
C ILE A 23 -2.18 10.46 2.67
N PHE A 24 -3.28 11.08 2.28
CA PHE A 24 -3.50 11.49 0.90
C PHE A 24 -2.63 12.67 0.47
N LEU A 25 -2.67 13.79 1.19
CA LEU A 25 -1.84 14.96 0.86
C LEU A 25 -0.33 14.64 0.88
N PRO A 26 0.21 13.92 1.89
CA PRO A 26 1.61 13.50 1.87
C PRO A 26 1.96 12.58 0.70
N PHE A 27 1.03 11.71 0.30
CA PHE A 27 1.19 10.85 -0.88
C PHE A 27 1.29 11.69 -2.17
N ILE A 28 0.37 12.63 -2.38
CA ILE A 28 0.42 13.56 -3.53
C ILE A 28 1.70 14.40 -3.51
N ASN A 29 2.12 14.92 -2.36
CA ASN A 29 3.33 15.73 -2.26
C ASN A 29 4.60 14.92 -2.60
N LYS A 30 4.69 13.65 -2.16
CA LYS A 30 5.81 12.78 -2.55
C LYS A 30 5.85 12.51 -4.04
N LEU A 31 4.70 12.28 -4.67
CA LEU A 31 4.61 12.12 -6.13
C LEU A 31 5.07 13.37 -6.88
N LYS A 32 4.63 14.57 -6.45
CA LYS A 32 5.07 15.87 -7.01
C LYS A 32 6.58 16.07 -6.93
N ASN A 33 7.20 15.50 -5.91
CA ASN A 33 8.66 15.52 -5.72
C ASN A 33 9.39 14.36 -6.45
N GLY A 34 8.69 13.62 -7.32
CA GLY A 34 9.28 12.56 -8.13
C GLY A 34 9.48 11.23 -7.40
N PHE A 35 8.99 11.07 -6.17
CA PHE A 35 9.03 9.79 -5.46
C PHE A 35 7.84 8.89 -5.83
N THR A 36 7.96 7.58 -5.59
CA THR A 36 6.83 6.64 -5.65
C THR A 36 6.48 6.17 -4.24
N PRO A 37 5.58 6.88 -3.53
CA PRO A 37 5.18 6.52 -2.18
C PRO A 37 4.25 5.30 -2.13
N ASN A 38 4.30 4.57 -1.00
CA ASN A 38 3.35 3.50 -0.68
C ASN A 38 2.37 4.01 0.40
N PRO A 39 1.13 4.40 0.03
CA PRO A 39 0.17 4.94 0.99
C PRO A 39 -0.42 3.87 1.92
N ASP A 40 -0.36 2.59 1.58
CA ASP A 40 -0.93 1.51 2.39
C ASP A 40 -0.11 1.30 3.68
N ILE A 41 1.22 1.40 3.59
CA ILE A 41 2.10 1.36 4.78
C ILE A 41 1.74 2.49 5.75
N GLU A 42 1.55 3.70 5.23
CA GLU A 42 1.17 4.87 6.04
C GLU A 42 -0.25 4.72 6.61
N CYS A 43 -1.20 4.20 5.82
CA CYS A 43 -2.58 3.97 6.23
C CYS A 43 -2.66 2.94 7.37
N ASN A 44 -1.95 1.82 7.26
CA ASN A 44 -1.85 0.85 8.35
C ASN A 44 -1.29 1.50 9.61
N THR A 45 -0.18 2.24 9.48
CA THR A 45 0.53 2.85 10.60
C THR A 45 -0.28 3.93 11.32
N LYS A 46 -0.95 4.82 10.57
CA LYS A 46 -1.58 6.03 11.13
C LYS A 46 -3.09 5.91 11.29
N ILE A 47 -3.77 5.12 10.46
CA ILE A 47 -5.22 4.92 10.51
C ILE A 47 -5.52 3.64 11.26
N LYS A 48 -5.25 2.47 10.66
CA LYS A 48 -5.77 1.20 11.17
C LYS A 48 -5.22 0.83 12.54
N PHE A 49 -3.94 1.09 12.77
CA PHE A 49 -3.24 0.66 13.99
C PHE A 49 -2.80 1.81 14.89
N ASN A 50 -3.33 3.01 14.64
CA ASN A 50 -3.20 4.15 15.54
C ASN A 50 -4.59 4.72 15.81
N LYS A 51 -5.15 5.52 14.88
CA LYS A 51 -6.46 6.16 15.09
C LYS A 51 -7.59 5.17 15.37
N LEU A 52 -7.73 4.11 14.57
CA LEU A 52 -8.78 3.10 14.77
C LEU A 52 -8.57 2.34 16.08
N LEU A 53 -7.34 1.92 16.38
CA LEU A 53 -7.03 1.21 17.63
C LEU A 53 -7.36 2.08 18.87
N ASP A 54 -6.97 3.35 18.84
CA ASP A 54 -7.27 4.34 19.87
C ASP A 54 -8.79 4.54 20.05
N GLU A 55 -9.53 4.75 18.96
CA GLU A 55 -10.99 4.88 19.01
C GLU A 55 -11.67 3.61 19.54
N THR A 56 -11.24 2.42 19.10
CA THR A 56 -11.83 1.15 19.59
C THR A 56 -11.54 0.90 21.06
N LYS A 57 -10.35 1.27 21.53
CA LYS A 57 -9.94 1.02 22.91
C LYS A 57 -10.54 2.03 23.87
N ASN A 58 -10.42 3.32 23.55
CA ASN A 58 -10.73 4.40 24.49
C ASN A 58 -12.19 4.87 24.42
N LYS A 59 -12.90 4.63 23.31
CA LYS A 59 -14.32 5.03 23.19
C LYS A 59 -15.29 3.87 23.18
N LEU A 60 -14.85 2.70 22.71
CA LEU A 60 -15.69 1.51 22.61
C LEU A 60 -15.32 0.42 23.62
N ASN A 61 -14.27 0.63 24.43
CA ASN A 61 -13.79 -0.29 25.46
C ASN A 61 -13.49 -1.72 24.95
N PHE A 62 -12.96 -1.83 23.73
CA PHE A 62 -12.48 -3.12 23.21
C PHE A 62 -11.03 -3.38 23.60
N ASP A 63 -10.74 -4.59 24.05
CA ASP A 63 -9.38 -5.02 24.43
C ASP A 63 -8.48 -5.25 23.22
N THR A 64 -9.07 -5.72 22.11
CA THR A 64 -8.33 -6.25 20.96
C THR A 64 -8.96 -5.87 19.63
N LEU A 65 -8.12 -5.61 18.63
CA LEU A 65 -8.53 -5.31 17.26
C LEU A 65 -8.17 -6.48 16.33
N ALA A 66 -9.19 -7.15 15.78
CA ALA A 66 -8.99 -8.17 14.75
C ALA A 66 -9.00 -7.57 13.35
N THR A 67 -8.08 -7.98 12.48
CA THR A 67 -8.05 -7.54 11.08
C THR A 67 -7.88 -8.72 10.13
N GLY A 68 -8.43 -8.58 8.92
CA GLY A 68 -8.26 -9.55 7.84
C GLY A 68 -6.92 -9.44 7.12
N HIS A 69 -5.84 -9.05 7.80
CA HIS A 69 -4.51 -9.09 7.20
C HIS A 69 -3.93 -10.50 7.30
N TYR A 70 -3.27 -10.93 6.23
CA TYR A 70 -2.41 -12.12 6.23
C TYR A 70 -1.07 -11.76 6.86
N ALA A 71 -1.01 -11.82 8.19
CA ALA A 71 0.19 -11.64 9.01
C ALA A 71 0.00 -12.40 10.32
N LYS A 72 1.05 -12.52 11.14
CA LYS A 72 0.95 -13.15 12.46
C LYS A 72 1.55 -12.26 13.54
N SER A 73 0.90 -12.21 14.70
CA SER A 73 1.46 -11.63 15.92
C SER A 73 1.78 -12.80 16.84
N ILE A 74 3.05 -12.93 17.24
CA ILE A 74 3.50 -13.99 18.18
C ILE A 74 4.18 -13.34 19.37
N GLN A 75 4.06 -13.97 20.55
CA GLN A 75 4.88 -13.60 21.69
C GLN A 75 6.12 -14.51 21.73
N LEU A 76 7.30 -13.92 21.62
CA LEU A 76 8.61 -14.57 21.76
C LEU A 76 9.35 -13.88 22.91
N GLU A 77 9.82 -14.64 23.90
CA GLU A 77 10.60 -14.10 25.03
C GLU A 77 9.94 -12.87 25.70
N LYS A 78 8.63 -12.96 25.96
CA LYS A 78 7.79 -11.89 26.53
C LYS A 78 7.59 -10.65 25.62
N LYS A 79 8.15 -10.63 24.41
CA LYS A 79 7.98 -9.56 23.42
C LYS A 79 7.08 -10.01 22.28
N TYR A 80 6.19 -9.13 21.82
CA TYR A 80 5.40 -9.42 20.62
C TYR A 80 6.22 -9.12 19.36
N SER A 81 6.10 -9.99 18.36
CA SER A 81 6.77 -9.89 17.07
C SER A 81 5.79 -10.09 15.93
N LEU A 82 5.96 -9.28 14.88
CA LEU A 82 5.24 -9.43 13.63
C LEU A 82 5.96 -10.49 12.79
N MET A 83 5.24 -11.54 12.40
CA MET A 83 5.73 -12.63 11.57
C MET A 83 4.92 -12.76 10.30
N THR A 84 5.54 -13.36 9.29
CA THR A 84 4.87 -13.73 8.04
C THR A 84 3.72 -14.69 8.31
N SER A 85 2.68 -14.59 7.49
CA SER A 85 1.58 -15.53 7.46
C SER A 85 2.02 -16.88 6.87
N PHE A 86 1.21 -17.91 7.12
CA PHE A 86 1.39 -19.23 6.50
C PHE A 86 1.32 -19.16 4.96
N ASN A 87 0.50 -18.25 4.42
CA ASN A 87 0.33 -18.06 3.00
C ASN A 87 1.24 -16.95 2.47
N LEU A 88 2.48 -17.31 2.10
CA LEU A 88 3.50 -16.35 1.63
C LEU A 88 3.04 -15.52 0.42
N GLU A 89 2.26 -16.08 -0.50
CA GLU A 89 1.75 -15.35 -1.67
C GLU A 89 0.76 -14.23 -1.30
N LYS A 90 0.13 -14.34 -0.14
CA LYS A 90 -0.80 -13.35 0.38
C LYS A 90 -0.25 -12.59 1.56
N ASP A 91 0.99 -12.84 1.97
CA ASP A 91 1.60 -12.19 3.13
C ASP A 91 1.54 -10.66 3.00
N GLN A 92 1.15 -10.02 4.10
CA GLN A 92 0.97 -8.58 4.17
C GLN A 92 1.89 -7.92 5.20
N THR A 93 2.90 -8.62 5.72
CA THR A 93 3.85 -8.05 6.70
C THR A 93 4.60 -6.85 6.14
N TYR A 94 4.88 -6.85 4.83
CA TYR A 94 5.45 -5.69 4.13
C TYR A 94 4.66 -4.40 4.37
N PHE A 95 3.32 -4.46 4.27
CA PHE A 95 2.44 -3.31 4.49
C PHE A 95 2.30 -2.94 5.97
N LEU A 96 2.69 -3.84 6.86
CA LEU A 96 2.67 -3.67 8.31
C LEU A 96 4.04 -3.32 8.90
N SER A 97 5.07 -3.21 8.05
CA SER A 97 6.47 -2.98 8.46
C SER A 97 6.71 -1.75 9.35
N ASN A 98 5.79 -0.77 9.35
CA ASN A 98 5.90 0.48 10.12
C ASN A 98 5.03 0.56 11.39
N ILE A 99 4.30 -0.52 11.75
CA ILE A 99 3.47 -0.56 12.96
C ILE A 99 4.32 -0.72 14.22
N LYS A 100 3.95 -0.04 15.32
CA LYS A 100 4.70 -0.12 16.58
C LYS A 100 4.65 -1.55 17.16
N ARG A 101 5.77 -2.06 17.66
CA ARG A 101 5.79 -3.35 18.36
C ARG A 101 4.81 -3.39 19.55
N SER A 102 4.73 -2.29 20.30
CA SER A 102 3.92 -2.20 21.52
C SER A 102 2.42 -2.43 21.32
N ILE A 103 1.91 -2.25 20.10
CA ILE A 103 0.49 -2.45 19.79
C ILE A 103 0.17 -3.89 19.35
N LEU A 104 1.17 -4.72 19.01
CA LEU A 104 0.96 -6.08 18.51
C LEU A 104 0.25 -6.99 19.50
N LYS A 105 0.37 -6.70 20.81
CA LYS A 105 -0.35 -7.40 21.87
C LYS A 105 -1.87 -7.17 21.85
N PHE A 106 -2.32 -6.11 21.18
CA PHE A 106 -3.73 -5.75 21.03
C PHE A 106 -4.29 -6.08 19.64
N ILE A 107 -3.53 -6.78 18.78
CA ILE A 107 -3.94 -7.05 17.40
C ILE A 107 -4.07 -8.55 17.17
N LEU A 108 -5.20 -8.96 16.60
CA LEU A 108 -5.42 -10.32 16.11
C LEU A 108 -5.39 -10.36 14.57
N PHE A 109 -4.79 -11.41 14.04
CA PHE A 109 -4.78 -11.72 12.62
C PHE A 109 -5.41 -13.11 12.39
N PRO A 110 -6.75 -13.24 12.44
CA PRO A 110 -7.42 -14.54 12.49
C PRO A 110 -7.20 -15.40 11.23
N ILE A 111 -6.82 -14.77 10.12
CA ILE A 111 -6.67 -15.45 8.83
C ILE A 111 -5.21 -15.88 8.53
N SER A 112 -4.29 -15.70 9.49
CA SER A 112 -2.85 -15.92 9.30
C SER A 112 -2.49 -17.33 8.84
N ASN A 113 -3.27 -18.33 9.25
CA ASN A 113 -3.00 -19.75 9.03
C ASN A 113 -3.84 -20.36 7.90
N TYR A 114 -4.59 -19.53 7.16
CA TYR A 114 -5.47 -20.01 6.10
C TYR A 114 -4.92 -19.65 4.73
N ILE A 115 -5.10 -20.52 3.74
CA ILE A 115 -5.02 -20.08 2.35
C ILE A 115 -6.35 -19.49 1.91
N LYS A 116 -6.33 -18.68 0.85
CA LYS A 116 -7.55 -17.98 0.36
C LYS A 116 -8.68 -18.96 0.03
N LYS A 117 -8.35 -20.16 -0.47
CA LYS A 117 -9.33 -21.21 -0.77
C LYS A 117 -10.08 -21.66 0.48
N ASN A 118 -9.40 -21.86 1.61
CA ASN A 118 -10.06 -22.23 2.87
C ASN A 118 -11.05 -21.15 3.30
N ILE A 119 -10.65 -19.88 3.26
CA ILE A 119 -11.54 -18.76 3.62
C ILE A 119 -12.79 -18.74 2.73
N LYS A 120 -12.66 -18.95 1.42
CA LYS A 120 -13.83 -19.03 0.52
C LYS A 120 -14.74 -20.22 0.84
N GLN A 121 -14.18 -21.37 1.18
CA GLN A 121 -14.94 -22.56 1.59
C GLN A 121 -15.70 -22.30 2.88
N ILE A 122 -15.05 -21.74 3.90
CA ILE A 122 -15.69 -21.33 5.17
C ILE A 122 -16.84 -20.36 4.86
N LEU A 123 -16.60 -19.32 4.06
CA LEU A 123 -17.65 -18.36 3.71
C LEU A 123 -18.84 -19.01 2.99
N LYS A 124 -18.58 -19.98 2.10
CA LYS A 124 -19.63 -20.73 1.40
C LYS A 124 -20.42 -21.62 2.37
N LEU A 125 -19.74 -22.33 3.28
CA LEU A 125 -20.38 -23.20 4.29
C LEU A 125 -21.33 -22.40 5.21
N TYR A 126 -20.92 -21.19 5.60
CA TYR A 126 -21.77 -20.30 6.40
C TYR A 126 -22.74 -19.47 5.55
N ASN A 127 -22.92 -19.77 4.26
CA ASN A 127 -23.85 -19.09 3.34
C ASN A 127 -23.63 -17.56 3.26
N PHE A 128 -22.38 -17.10 3.30
CA PHE A 128 -22.08 -15.68 3.14
C PHE A 128 -22.07 -15.28 1.66
N ILE A 129 -22.93 -14.32 1.29
CA ILE A 129 -23.14 -13.86 -0.11
C ILE A 129 -21.83 -13.39 -0.79
N ASN A 130 -20.89 -12.85 0.00
CA ASN A 130 -19.60 -12.35 -0.50
C ASN A 130 -18.52 -13.44 -0.66
N TYR A 131 -18.83 -14.73 -0.56
CA TYR A 131 -17.85 -15.82 -0.67
C TYR A 131 -17.03 -15.78 -1.98
N ASN A 132 -17.64 -15.32 -3.08
CA ASN A 132 -16.98 -15.23 -4.39
C ASN A 132 -16.52 -13.81 -4.76
N LYS A 133 -16.56 -12.84 -3.82
CA LYS A 133 -16.11 -11.47 -4.09
C LYS A 133 -14.62 -11.48 -4.47
N LYS A 134 -14.28 -10.83 -5.58
CA LYS A 134 -12.88 -10.62 -5.99
C LYS A 134 -12.17 -9.73 -4.96
N ASN A 135 -10.87 -9.95 -4.79
CA ASN A 135 -10.07 -9.08 -3.94
C ASN A 135 -9.99 -7.68 -4.56
N SER A 136 -10.01 -6.65 -3.73
CA SER A 136 -9.62 -5.31 -4.16
C SER A 136 -8.18 -5.34 -4.65
N THR A 137 -7.93 -4.75 -5.81
CA THR A 137 -6.60 -4.49 -6.35
C THR A 137 -6.38 -2.98 -6.40
N GLY A 138 -5.11 -2.56 -6.34
CA GLY A 138 -4.75 -1.14 -6.32
C GLY A 138 -4.94 -0.47 -4.97
N ILE A 139 -4.83 0.86 -4.98
CA ILE A 139 -4.89 1.71 -3.80
C ILE A 139 -6.34 1.99 -3.45
N CYS A 140 -6.69 1.91 -2.15
CA CYS A 140 -8.09 1.85 -1.70
C CYS A 140 -9.00 3.03 -2.13
N PHE A 141 -8.44 4.20 -2.42
CA PHE A 141 -9.18 5.41 -2.82
C PHE A 141 -9.13 5.69 -4.33
N ILE A 142 -8.57 4.79 -5.13
CA ILE A 142 -8.47 4.95 -6.58
C ILE A 142 -9.37 3.91 -7.24
N GLU A 143 -10.44 4.39 -7.84
CA GLU A 143 -11.40 3.54 -8.54
C GLU A 143 -10.81 3.00 -9.85
N ASN A 144 -11.20 1.77 -10.20
CA ASN A 144 -10.90 1.11 -11.49
C ASN A 144 -9.41 1.05 -11.89
N ASN A 145 -8.49 1.23 -10.93
CA ASN A 145 -7.04 1.23 -11.14
C ASN A 145 -6.53 2.25 -12.18
N ASN A 146 -7.32 3.28 -12.54
CA ASN A 146 -6.84 4.32 -13.46
C ASN A 146 -6.05 5.40 -12.72
N PHE A 147 -4.86 4.99 -12.27
CA PHE A 147 -3.97 5.79 -11.44
C PHE A 147 -3.59 7.12 -12.09
N LYS A 148 -3.27 7.12 -13.39
CA LYS A 148 -2.85 8.32 -14.12
C LYS A 148 -3.99 9.33 -14.24
N LEU A 149 -5.22 8.89 -14.55
CA LEU A 149 -6.37 9.80 -14.59
C LEU A 149 -6.70 10.37 -13.23
N PHE A 150 -6.68 9.55 -12.18
CA PHE A 150 -6.91 10.00 -10.82
C PHE A 150 -5.90 11.07 -10.39
N LEU A 151 -4.60 10.84 -10.65
CA LEU A 151 -3.56 11.79 -10.27
C LEU A 151 -3.65 13.14 -10.99
N LYS A 152 -4.17 13.18 -12.23
CA LYS A 152 -4.32 14.43 -13.01
C LYS A 152 -5.27 15.44 -12.33
N GLN A 153 -6.14 14.98 -11.44
CA GLN A 153 -7.02 15.87 -10.67
C GLN A 153 -6.27 16.66 -9.59
N TYR A 154 -5.08 16.20 -9.17
CA TYR A 154 -4.31 16.75 -8.04
C TYR A 154 -2.91 17.22 -8.40
N ILE A 155 -2.38 16.72 -9.52
CA ILE A 155 -1.03 17.00 -10.01
C ILE A 155 -1.16 17.58 -11.42
N PRO A 156 -0.72 18.83 -11.65
CA PRO A 156 -0.77 19.43 -12.98
C PRO A 156 0.14 18.68 -13.95
N ILE A 157 -0.29 18.60 -15.20
CA ILE A 157 0.53 18.04 -16.28
C ILE A 157 1.67 19.02 -16.57
N LYS A 158 2.91 18.52 -16.55
CA LYS A 158 4.09 19.27 -16.97
C LYS A 158 4.83 18.45 -18.01
N ASN A 159 4.72 18.84 -19.27
CA ASN A 159 5.34 18.09 -20.35
C ASN A 159 6.86 18.11 -20.24
N GLY A 160 7.47 16.95 -20.46
CA GLY A 160 8.91 16.75 -20.36
C GLY A 160 9.41 15.76 -21.40
N ILE A 161 10.73 15.61 -21.48
CA ILE A 161 11.41 14.77 -22.48
C ILE A 161 11.88 13.47 -21.83
N ILE A 162 11.83 12.38 -22.61
CA ILE A 162 12.41 11.09 -22.23
C ILE A 162 13.67 10.86 -23.06
N TYR A 163 14.81 10.67 -22.40
CA TYR A 163 16.07 10.30 -23.04
C TYR A 163 16.39 8.82 -22.89
N ASP A 164 17.08 8.25 -23.88
CA ASP A 164 17.74 6.95 -23.73
C ASP A 164 19.13 7.08 -23.07
N ASN A 165 19.82 5.95 -22.90
CA ASN A 165 21.19 5.91 -22.35
C ASN A 165 22.22 6.72 -23.16
N ASN A 166 21.95 6.94 -24.45
CA ASN A 166 22.80 7.68 -25.37
C ASN A 166 22.38 9.16 -25.50
N LYS A 167 21.45 9.63 -24.65
CA LYS A 167 20.85 10.97 -24.70
C LYS A 167 20.05 11.27 -25.98
N ASN A 168 19.62 10.25 -26.71
CA ASN A 168 18.66 10.45 -27.79
C ASN A 168 17.25 10.63 -27.22
N ILE A 169 16.44 11.47 -27.87
CA ILE A 169 15.04 11.66 -27.49
C ILE A 169 14.23 10.43 -27.93
N ILE A 170 13.58 9.79 -26.96
CA ILE A 170 12.73 8.60 -27.17
C ILE A 170 11.27 8.84 -26.72
N GLY A 171 10.85 10.10 -26.73
CA GLY A 171 9.46 10.52 -26.53
C GLY A 171 9.29 11.64 -25.51
N HIS A 172 8.02 11.88 -25.18
CA HIS A 172 7.60 12.89 -24.21
C HIS A 172 6.75 12.25 -23.11
N HIS A 173 6.64 12.94 -21.97
CA HIS A 173 5.84 12.49 -20.85
C HIS A 173 5.05 13.64 -20.22
N ASN A 174 3.95 13.31 -19.54
CA ASN A 174 3.04 14.29 -18.92
C ASN A 174 3.52 14.83 -17.55
N GLY A 175 4.79 14.62 -17.21
CA GLY A 175 5.39 14.98 -15.92
C GLY A 175 5.97 13.79 -15.15
N VAL A 176 7.08 14.04 -14.44
CA VAL A 176 7.86 13.02 -13.73
C VAL A 176 7.05 12.30 -12.64
N ALA A 177 6.04 12.96 -12.06
CA ALA A 177 5.17 12.43 -11.00
C ALA A 177 4.33 11.22 -11.44
N PHE A 178 4.08 11.05 -12.74
CA PHE A 178 3.20 10.00 -13.29
C PHE A 178 3.93 8.68 -13.60
N TYR A 179 5.21 8.58 -13.24
CA TYR A 179 6.07 7.48 -13.64
C TYR A 179 6.87 6.93 -12.47
N THR A 180 7.13 5.63 -12.48
CA THR A 180 7.96 4.95 -11.47
C THR A 180 9.23 4.36 -12.09
N ILE A 181 10.32 4.31 -11.32
CA ILE A 181 11.54 3.63 -11.75
C ILE A 181 11.21 2.13 -11.97
N GLY A 182 11.64 1.58 -13.10
CA GLY A 182 11.31 0.23 -13.57
C GLY A 182 10.03 0.16 -14.41
N GLU A 183 9.23 1.22 -14.48
CA GLU A 183 8.03 1.26 -15.33
C GLU A 183 8.42 1.08 -16.80
N LYS A 184 7.73 0.15 -17.48
CA LYS A 184 7.94 -0.13 -18.89
C LYS A 184 7.33 0.97 -19.75
N LEU A 185 8.05 1.40 -20.77
CA LEU A 185 7.63 2.36 -21.77
C LEU A 185 7.83 1.76 -23.16
N LYS A 186 6.81 1.80 -24.01
CA LYS A 186 6.93 1.40 -25.41
C LYS A 186 7.23 2.61 -26.26
N TYR A 187 8.25 2.51 -27.11
CA TYR A 187 8.58 3.52 -28.10
C TYR A 187 9.08 2.84 -29.38
N LYS A 188 8.40 3.11 -30.51
CA LYS A 188 8.52 2.33 -31.74
C LYS A 188 8.36 0.83 -31.43
N ASN A 189 9.19 -0.03 -32.01
CA ASN A 189 9.16 -1.48 -31.79
C ASN A 189 9.97 -1.93 -30.56
N ASN A 190 10.36 -1.00 -29.68
CA ASN A 190 11.21 -1.31 -28.52
C ASN A 190 10.47 -1.07 -27.20
N THR A 191 10.82 -1.87 -26.19
CA THR A 191 10.40 -1.67 -24.81
C THR A 191 11.59 -1.14 -24.01
N TYR A 192 11.40 0.02 -23.38
CA TYR A 192 12.33 0.64 -22.45
C TYR A 192 11.80 0.49 -21.02
N LYS A 193 12.67 0.70 -20.04
CA LYS A 193 12.34 0.82 -18.61
C LYS A 193 12.91 2.13 -18.09
N ILE A 194 12.12 2.89 -17.34
CA ILE A 194 12.59 4.14 -16.72
C ILE A 194 13.61 3.78 -15.64
N TYR A 195 14.83 4.31 -15.70
CA TYR A 195 15.86 4.03 -14.69
C TYR A 195 16.23 5.25 -13.85
N LYS A 196 15.94 6.47 -14.33
CA LYS A 196 16.22 7.71 -13.61
C LYS A 196 15.14 8.76 -13.85
N LYS A 197 14.89 9.57 -12.82
CA LYS A 197 13.95 10.68 -12.82
C LYS A 197 14.70 11.94 -12.40
N ASN A 198 14.65 13.00 -13.21
CA ASN A 198 15.12 14.33 -12.82
C ASN A 198 13.92 15.25 -12.65
N ASN A 199 13.51 15.46 -11.40
CA ASN A 199 12.31 16.26 -11.10
C ASN A 199 12.52 17.76 -11.35
N VAL A 200 13.74 18.27 -11.15
CA VAL A 200 14.07 19.70 -11.34
C VAL A 200 13.96 20.07 -12.81
N GLN A 201 14.60 19.29 -13.68
CA GLN A 201 14.58 19.51 -15.12
C GLN A 201 13.33 18.95 -15.80
N ASN A 202 12.48 18.21 -15.07
CA ASN A 202 11.33 17.48 -15.60
C ASN A 202 11.72 16.53 -16.77
N ILE A 203 12.74 15.71 -16.53
CA ILE A 203 13.28 14.76 -17.51
C ILE A 203 13.17 13.33 -16.96
N LEU A 204 12.85 12.39 -17.85
CA LEU A 204 12.96 10.96 -17.61
C LEU A 204 14.11 10.35 -18.42
N TYR A 205 14.75 9.34 -17.87
CA TYR A 205 15.71 8.51 -18.60
C TYR A 205 15.23 7.06 -18.61
N ALA A 206 15.29 6.43 -19.77
CA ALA A 206 14.87 5.05 -19.95
C ALA A 206 15.92 4.23 -20.71
N THR A 207 15.96 2.93 -20.43
CA THR A 207 16.95 2.01 -21.00
C THR A 207 16.27 0.75 -21.52
N LYS A 208 16.86 0.10 -22.54
CA LYS A 208 16.47 -1.26 -22.94
C LYS A 208 17.14 -2.31 -22.05
N ASP A 209 18.22 -1.94 -21.37
CA ASP A 209 19.06 -2.83 -20.59
C ASP A 209 18.40 -3.19 -19.26
N ASN A 210 19.01 -4.15 -18.57
CA ASN A 210 18.61 -4.47 -17.21
C ASN A 210 19.09 -3.37 -16.25
N ILE A 211 18.17 -2.88 -15.43
CA ILE A 211 18.48 -1.91 -14.38
C ILE A 211 19.13 -2.68 -13.23
N GLN A 212 20.39 -2.38 -12.94
CA GLN A 212 21.09 -2.89 -11.76
C GLN A 212 21.27 -1.75 -10.76
N ILE A 213 21.04 -2.04 -9.48
CA ILE A 213 21.22 -1.09 -8.38
C ILE A 213 22.26 -1.69 -7.45
N ALA A 214 23.43 -1.08 -7.36
CA ALA A 214 24.50 -1.53 -6.48
C ALA A 214 24.28 -1.14 -5.01
N VAL A 215 23.67 0.04 -4.78
CA VAL A 215 23.50 0.61 -3.43
C VAL A 215 22.13 1.23 -3.28
N ILE A 216 21.47 0.95 -2.15
CA ILE A 216 20.22 1.61 -1.72
C ILE A 216 20.48 2.28 -0.38
N THR A 217 20.23 3.59 -0.30
CA THR A 217 20.25 4.32 0.98
C THR A 217 18.84 4.40 1.56
N ILE A 218 18.67 3.98 2.82
CA ILE A 218 17.37 4.00 3.51
C ILE A 218 17.36 5.12 4.55
N ASN A 219 16.67 6.23 4.22
CA ASN A 219 16.63 7.42 5.08
C ASN A 219 15.81 7.25 6.36
N LYS A 220 14.91 6.27 6.41
CA LYS A 220 14.08 5.98 7.59
C LYS A 220 14.02 4.48 7.84
N ILE A 221 14.83 4.03 8.79
CA ILE A 221 14.69 2.70 9.41
C ILE A 221 14.07 2.91 10.79
N LYS A 222 12.82 2.49 10.97
CA LYS A 222 12.26 2.38 12.32
C LYS A 222 12.88 1.13 12.96
N LYS A 223 13.94 1.31 13.75
CA LYS A 223 14.45 0.24 14.61
C LYS A 223 13.42 0.00 15.72
N TYR A 224 12.85 -1.20 15.74
CA TYR A 224 12.01 -1.65 16.85
C TYR A 224 12.92 -2.18 17.96
N VAL A 225 13.26 -1.31 18.92
CA VAL A 225 13.78 -1.74 20.23
C VAL A 225 12.67 -2.49 20.97
#